data_AF-A0AAA9ZW31-F1
#
_entry.id   AF-A0AAA9ZW31-F1
#
_cell.length_a   1.000
_cell.length_b   1.000
_cell.length_c   1.000
_cell.angle_alpha   90.00
_cell.angle_beta   90.00
_cell.angle_gamma   90.00
#
_symmetry.space_group_name_H-M   'P 1'
#
loop_
_entity.id
_entity.type
_entity.pdbx_description
1 polymer ?
#
loop_
_entity_poly.entity_id
_entity_poly.type
_entity_poly.pdbx_seq_one_letter_code
_entity_poly.pdbx_strand_id
1 'polypeptide(L)' 'MQGMSLASIKKNPALIPLYVCVGLGAVAAVFYTARLAIRSPEVSWNRKGNPEPWEEFRNKQHKVR' A
#
# COMPACT_ATOMS: atom_id res chain seq x y z
N MET A 1 7.46 24.66 -13.11
CA MET A 1 6.77 24.84 -11.81
C MET A 1 7.80 24.84 -10.70
N GLN A 2 7.90 25.92 -9.93
CA GLN A 2 8.80 26.02 -8.77
C GLN A 2 8.36 25.02 -7.69
N GLY A 3 9.30 24.31 -7.07
CA GLY A 3 9.02 23.41 -5.94
C GLY A 3 9.02 21.91 -6.24
N MET A 4 8.90 21.50 -7.51
CA MET A 4 8.86 20.06 -7.90
C MET A 4 10.19 19.49 -8.38
N SER A 5 11.22 20.33 -8.57
CA SER A 5 12.56 19.86 -8.97
C SER A 5 13.46 19.68 -7.76
N LEU A 6 14.40 18.72 -7.82
CA LEU A 6 15.43 18.51 -6.78
C LEU A 6 16.21 19.80 -6.48
N ALA A 7 16.42 20.64 -7.49
CA ALA A 7 17.04 21.96 -7.34
C ALA A 7 16.18 22.95 -6.53
N SER A 8 14.85 22.88 -6.63
CA SER A 8 13.93 23.73 -5.84
C SER A 8 13.85 23.30 -4.38
N ILE A 9 13.92 21.99 -4.12
CA ILE A 9 13.91 21.42 -2.75
C ILE A 9 15.20 21.81 -2.02
N LYS A 10 16.36 21.75 -2.68
CA LYS A 10 17.62 22.23 -2.09
C LYS A 10 17.62 23.74 -1.82
N LYS A 11 16.94 24.53 -2.66
CA LYS A 11 16.81 25.99 -2.45
C LYS A 11 15.88 26.36 -1.30
N ASN A 12 14.91 25.51 -0.96
CA ASN A 12 13.92 25.79 0.08
C ASN A 12 13.81 24.60 1.04
N PRO A 13 14.65 24.52 2.09
CA PRO A 13 14.69 23.38 3.00
C PRO A 13 13.38 23.17 3.77
N ALA A 14 12.54 24.20 3.88
CA ALA A 14 11.20 24.10 4.49
C ALA A 14 10.24 23.14 3.75
N LEU A 15 10.50 22.81 2.47
CA LEU A 15 9.68 21.86 1.72
C LEU A 15 9.97 20.39 2.09
N ILE A 16 11.14 20.11 2.68
CA ILE A 16 11.56 18.74 3.06
C ILE A 16 10.57 18.08 4.01
N PRO A 17 10.21 18.66 5.18
CA PRO A 17 9.26 18.03 6.10
C PRO A 17 7.88 17.81 5.48
N LEU A 18 7.44 18.72 4.59
CA LEU A 18 6.16 18.57 3.88
C LEU A 18 6.17 17.35 2.97
N TYR A 19 7.21 17.18 2.15
CA TYR A 19 7.35 16.01 1.28
C TYR A 19 7.54 14.71 2.07
N VAL A 20 8.19 14.76 3.22
CA VAL A 20 8.33 13.59 4.10
C VAL A 20 6.97 13.14 4.61
N CYS A 21 6.14 14.04 5.15
CA CYS A 21 4.81 13.68 5.64
C CYS A 21 3.91 13.12 4.54
N VAL A 22 3.91 13.76 3.36
CA VAL A 22 3.13 13.29 2.20
C VAL A 22 3.63 11.95 1.68
N GLY A 23 4.96 11.80 1.54
CA GLY A 23 5.58 10.55 1.10
C GLY A 23 5.31 9.40 2.07
N LEU A 24 5.41 9.66 3.37
CA LEU A 24 5.15 8.67 4.41
C LEU A 24 3.67 8.24 4.40
N GLY A 25 2.75 9.19 4.24
CA GLY A 25 1.31 8.90 4.07
C GLY A 25 1.02 8.04 2.83
N ALA A 26 1.61 8.39 1.68
CA ALA A 26 1.45 7.63 0.45
C ALA A 26 2.02 6.20 0.56
N VAL A 27 3.23 6.06 1.13
CA VAL A 27 3.85 4.75 1.36
C VAL A 27 3.02 3.91 2.32
N ALA A 28 2.52 4.48 3.41
CA ALA A 28 1.68 3.77 4.37
C ALA A 28 0.35 3.30 3.73
N ALA A 29 -0.27 4.13 2.90
CA ALA A 29 -1.50 3.77 2.18
C ALA A 29 -1.28 2.62 1.18
N VAL A 30 -0.20 2.70 0.39
CA VAL A 30 0.17 1.64 -0.55
C VAL A 30 0.54 0.36 0.19
N PHE A 31 1.29 0.47 1.29
CA PHE A 31 1.67 -0.68 2.10
C PHE A 31 0.44 -1.38 2.70
N TYR A 32 -0.49 -0.63 3.28
CA TYR A 32 -1.68 -1.21 3.89
C TYR A 32 -2.60 -1.87 2.85
N THR A 33 -2.79 -1.22 1.70
CA THR A 33 -3.59 -1.80 0.60
C THR A 33 -2.92 -3.03 0.01
N ALA A 34 -1.60 -3.04 -0.18
CA ALA A 34 -0.87 -4.23 -0.62
C ALA A 34 -0.95 -5.38 0.41
N ARG A 35 -0.80 -5.07 1.70
CA ARG A 35 -0.96 -6.04 2.80
C ARG A 35 -2.35 -6.67 2.77
N LEU A 36 -3.40 -5.86 2.58
CA LEU A 36 -4.77 -6.35 2.46
C LEU A 36 -4.94 -7.21 1.21
N ALA A 37 -4.45 -6.74 0.06
CA ALA A 37 -4.65 -7.43 -1.21
C ALA A 37 -3.98 -8.81 -1.26
N ILE A 38 -2.85 -9.00 -0.57
CA ILE A 38 -2.12 -10.29 -0.59
C ILE A 38 -2.67 -11.27 0.47
N ARG A 39 -3.18 -10.77 1.60
CA ARG A 39 -3.57 -11.62 2.74
C ARG A 39 -5.07 -11.87 2.86
N SER A 40 -5.91 -11.13 2.13
CA SER A 40 -7.36 -11.29 2.20
C SER A 40 -7.83 -12.46 1.34
N PRO A 41 -8.68 -13.36 1.87
CA PRO A 41 -9.23 -14.49 1.12
C PRO A 41 -10.25 -14.06 0.06
N GLU A 42 -10.74 -12.82 0.13
CA GLU A 42 -11.63 -12.21 -0.87
C GLU A 42 -10.91 -11.83 -2.17
N VAL A 43 -9.58 -11.77 -2.16
CA VAL A 43 -8.78 -11.31 -3.31
C VAL A 43 -8.09 -12.49 -3.98
N SER A 44 -8.50 -12.79 -5.22
CA SER A 44 -7.94 -13.89 -6.01
C SER A 44 -6.88 -13.39 -7.00
N TRP A 45 -5.61 -13.67 -6.72
CA TRP A 45 -4.49 -13.42 -7.64
C TRP A 45 -4.22 -14.58 -8.59
N ASN A 46 -4.56 -15.80 -8.18
CA ASN A 46 -4.26 -17.02 -8.92
C ASN A 46 -5.50 -17.58 -9.62
N ARG A 47 -5.66 -17.26 -10.91
CA ARG A 47 -6.81 -17.72 -11.71
C ARG A 47 -6.79 -19.20 -12.10
N LYS A 48 -5.65 -19.89 -12.03
CA LYS A 48 -5.51 -21.28 -12.52
C LYS A 48 -5.35 -22.34 -11.43
N GLY A 49 -4.72 -22.02 -10.31
CA GLY A 49 -4.45 -23.00 -9.25
C GLY A 49 -5.56 -23.08 -8.19
N ASN A 50 -5.86 -21.95 -7.55
CA ASN A 50 -6.97 -21.84 -6.60
C ASN A 50 -7.73 -20.53 -6.88
N PRO A 51 -8.66 -20.54 -7.83
CA PRO A 51 -9.43 -19.35 -8.20
C PRO A 51 -10.34 -18.84 -7.07
N GLU A 52 -10.64 -19.68 -6.09
CA GLU A 52 -11.58 -19.42 -4.98
C GLU A 52 -10.87 -19.46 -3.60
N PRO A 53 -10.04 -18.46 -3.27
CA PRO A 53 -9.25 -18.45 -2.03
C PRO A 53 -10.08 -18.52 -0.74
N TRP A 54 -11.36 -18.16 -0.76
CA TRP A 54 -12.27 -18.27 0.38
C TRP A 54 -12.66 -19.72 0.74
N GLU A 55 -12.57 -20.70 -0.19
CA GLU A 55 -12.89 -22.11 0.11
C GLU A 55 -11.95 -22.69 1.18
N GLU A 56 -10.70 -22.21 1.26
CA GLU A 56 -9.74 -22.63 2.30
C GLU A 56 -10.18 -22.20 3.71
N PHE A 57 -11.00 -21.15 3.81
CA PHE A 57 -11.55 -20.61 5.05
C PHE A 57 -13.01 -21.00 5.30
N ARG A 58 -13.61 -21.88 4.48
CA ARG A 58 -15.01 -22.30 4.63
C ARG A 58 -15.33 -22.90 6.00
N ASN A 59 -14.38 -23.62 6.59
CA ASN A 59 -14.49 -24.24 7.92
C ASN A 59 -13.56 -23.62 8.97
N LYS A 60 -12.90 -22.49 8.68
CA LYS A 60 -11.89 -21.85 9.56
C LYS A 60 -12.13 -20.36 9.64
N GLN A 61 -12.15 -19.80 10.85
CA GLN A 61 -12.30 -18.36 11.01
C GLN A 61 -11.08 -17.61 10.47
N HIS A 62 -11.30 -16.70 9.52
CA HIS A 62 -10.24 -15.84 9.02
C HIS A 62 -9.87 -14.80 10.10
N LYS A 63 -8.65 -14.88 10.63
CA LYS A 63 -8.15 -13.91 11.61
C LYS A 63 -7.49 -12.76 10.87
N VAL A 64 -8.15 -11.60 10.89
CA VAL A 64 -7.58 -10.34 10.42
C VAL A 64 -6.55 -9.86 11.47
N ARG A 65 -5.33 -10.41 11.42
CA ARG A 65 -4.21 -9.96 12.26
C ARG A 65 -3.38 -8.89 11.56
#